data_AF-A0A1G6P7H1-F1
#
_entry.id   AF-A0A1G6P7H1-F1
#
_cell.length_a   1.000
_cell.length_b   1.000
_cell.length_c   1.000
_cell.angle_alpha   90.00
_cell.angle_beta   90.00
_cell.angle_gamma   90.00
#
_symmetry.space_group_name_H-M   'P 1'
#
loop_
_entity.id
_entity.type
_entity.pdbx_description
1 polymer ?
#
loop_
_entity_poly.entity_id
_entity_poly.type
_entity_poly.pdbx_seq_one_letter_code
_entity_poly.pdbx_strand_id
1 'polypeptide(L)'
;MRKHLFGLVLTLLVAVSALLGTVTAEAAGNFVQVADTGVLELKSNQKWEKEYRTKMGDVKIRFRNLANSKENKRYHLIIWWRDPGTKEYTRVADGYSPKNTFGYAFKVFRDNKTGRVYFAMDAHGRLVLYGYDTFAKKLEMYVDSINYWSPLPLPSMLVRPDGDLELRFDDVKRAAEPTRYRLFWDAGRNWFGYQDLNVPVYHDVPTTYDNTVYDTSVHEAPTIYEGVD
;
A
#
# COMPACT_ATOMS: atom_id res chain seq x y z
N MET A 1 -16.86 -46.47 34.20
CA MET A 1 -16.53 -46.23 32.77
C MET A 1 -16.62 -44.77 32.31
N ARG A 2 -17.44 -43.87 32.89
CA ARG A 2 -17.57 -42.48 32.40
C ARG A 2 -16.37 -41.54 32.62
N LYS A 3 -15.45 -41.84 33.54
CA LYS A 3 -14.32 -40.94 33.88
C LYS A 3 -13.14 -41.00 32.90
N HIS A 4 -13.01 -42.08 32.11
CA HIS A 4 -11.90 -42.22 31.15
C HIS A 4 -12.19 -41.59 29.79
N LEU A 5 -13.47 -41.39 29.43
CA LEU A 5 -13.84 -40.79 28.15
C LEU A 5 -13.63 -39.26 28.14
N PHE A 6 -13.75 -38.61 29.30
CA PHE A 6 -13.63 -37.15 29.44
C PHE A 6 -12.17 -36.68 29.32
N GLY A 7 -11.21 -37.44 29.87
CA GLY A 7 -9.79 -37.13 29.76
C GLY A 7 -9.28 -37.22 28.32
N LEU A 8 -9.78 -38.20 27.56
CA LEU A 8 -9.34 -38.48 26.19
C LEU A 8 -9.80 -37.39 25.20
N VAL A 9 -11.02 -36.84 25.40
CA VAL A 9 -11.54 -35.71 24.62
C VAL A 9 -10.77 -34.41 24.93
N LEU A 10 -10.38 -34.19 26.19
CA LEU A 10 -9.63 -32.98 26.58
C LEU A 10 -8.20 -32.98 26.01
N THR A 11 -7.51 -34.13 26.01
CA THR A 11 -6.19 -34.25 25.36
C THR A 11 -6.25 -34.08 23.84
N LEU A 12 -7.33 -34.53 23.19
CA LEU A 12 -7.51 -34.32 21.75
C LEU A 12 -7.74 -32.84 21.42
N LEU A 13 -8.48 -32.12 22.28
CA LEU A 13 -8.76 -30.68 22.10
C LEU A 13 -7.50 -29.82 22.28
N VAL A 14 -6.64 -30.15 23.25
CA VAL A 14 -5.36 -29.45 23.48
C VAL A 14 -4.36 -29.74 22.36
N ALA A 15 -4.32 -30.96 21.84
CA ALA A 15 -3.45 -31.30 20.70
C ALA A 15 -3.88 -30.62 19.40
N VAL A 16 -5.19 -30.48 19.13
CA VAL A 16 -5.70 -29.73 17.96
C VAL A 16 -5.46 -28.22 18.11
N SER A 17 -5.51 -27.69 19.35
CA SER A 17 -5.21 -26.29 19.63
C SER A 17 -3.71 -25.97 19.46
N ALA A 18 -2.83 -26.93 19.77
CA ALA A 18 -1.38 -26.81 19.56
C ALA A 18 -0.98 -26.93 18.08
N LEU A 19 -1.72 -27.68 17.26
CA LEU A 19 -1.48 -27.81 15.82
C LEU A 19 -2.06 -26.67 14.98
N LEU A 20 -3.03 -25.91 15.50
CA LEU A 20 -3.60 -24.72 14.85
C LEU A 20 -2.91 -23.41 15.27
N GLY A 21 -1.89 -23.50 16.14
CA GLY A 21 -1.39 -22.37 16.93
C GLY A 21 -0.05 -21.80 16.51
N THR A 22 0.41 -21.98 15.27
CA THR A 22 1.51 -21.16 14.72
C THR A 22 1.32 -20.99 13.23
N VAL A 23 0.31 -20.21 12.83
CA VAL A 23 0.47 -19.45 11.58
C VAL A 23 1.57 -18.46 11.93
N THR A 24 2.82 -18.78 11.59
CA THR A 24 3.88 -17.79 11.61
C THR A 24 3.35 -16.65 10.75
N ALA A 25 3.01 -15.53 11.36
CA ALA A 25 2.74 -14.30 10.63
C ALA A 25 4.01 -14.06 9.82
N GLU A 26 4.02 -14.45 8.55
CA GLU A 26 5.10 -14.11 7.65
C GLU A 26 5.20 -12.61 7.72
N ALA A 27 6.31 -12.11 8.25
CA ALA A 27 6.52 -10.69 8.47
C ALA A 27 6.51 -9.97 7.12
N ALA A 28 5.33 -9.61 6.64
CA ALA A 28 5.12 -8.84 5.43
C ALA A 28 5.77 -7.45 5.59
N GLY A 29 6.23 -6.86 4.49
CA GLY A 29 7.06 -5.65 4.53
C GLY A 29 8.40 -5.74 3.80
N ASN A 30 8.61 -6.72 2.91
CA ASN A 30 9.79 -6.75 2.04
C ASN A 30 9.36 -6.48 0.60
N PHE A 31 9.27 -5.21 0.26
CA PHE A 31 8.82 -4.72 -1.03
C PHE A 31 9.96 -4.64 -2.04
N VAL A 32 9.61 -4.83 -3.30
CA VAL A 32 10.44 -4.49 -4.46
C VAL A 32 9.62 -3.72 -5.48
N GLN A 33 10.23 -2.74 -6.12
CA GLN A 33 9.64 -2.07 -7.27
C GLN A 33 9.78 -2.96 -8.50
N VAL A 34 8.66 -3.32 -9.11
CA VAL A 34 8.61 -4.21 -10.29
C VAL A 34 8.28 -3.47 -11.58
N ALA A 35 7.76 -2.25 -11.48
CA ALA A 35 7.57 -1.37 -12.63
C ALA A 35 7.58 0.10 -12.21
N ASP A 36 8.02 0.93 -13.15
CA ASP A 36 7.91 2.39 -13.14
C ASP A 36 7.64 2.84 -14.57
N THR A 37 6.58 3.60 -14.79
CA THR A 37 6.25 4.10 -16.13
C THR A 37 6.93 5.41 -16.47
N GLY A 38 7.49 6.12 -15.49
CA GLY A 38 7.63 7.57 -15.58
C GLY A 38 6.28 8.24 -15.87
N VAL A 39 6.32 9.50 -16.31
CA VAL A 39 5.13 10.22 -16.75
C VAL A 39 4.62 9.61 -18.06
N LEU A 40 3.34 9.20 -18.07
CA LEU A 40 2.69 8.64 -19.25
C LEU A 40 2.26 9.73 -20.24
N GLU A 41 2.96 9.81 -21.37
CA GLU A 41 2.62 10.68 -22.50
C GLU A 41 1.62 10.00 -23.46
N LEU A 42 0.38 9.80 -23.01
CA LEU A 42 -0.65 9.16 -23.83
C LEU A 42 -1.26 10.14 -24.84
N LYS A 43 -1.13 9.81 -26.14
CA LYS A 43 -1.87 10.50 -27.20
C LYS A 43 -3.38 10.28 -27.06
N SER A 44 -4.15 11.07 -27.81
CA SER A 44 -5.61 10.96 -27.89
C SER A 44 -6.06 9.52 -28.22
N ASN A 45 -6.95 8.95 -27.42
CA ASN A 45 -7.43 7.56 -27.49
C ASN A 45 -6.35 6.47 -27.29
N GLN A 46 -5.13 6.84 -26.88
CA GLN A 46 -4.10 5.87 -26.53
C GLN A 46 -4.35 5.28 -25.14
N LYS A 47 -3.93 4.03 -24.95
CA LYS A 47 -3.90 3.36 -23.65
C LYS A 47 -2.50 2.87 -23.31
N TRP A 48 -2.19 2.89 -22.02
CA TRP A 48 -1.19 2.05 -21.39
C TRP A 48 -1.91 0.89 -20.68
N GLU A 49 -1.36 -0.31 -20.77
CA GLU A 49 -1.92 -1.50 -20.13
C GLU A 49 -0.81 -2.47 -19.71
N LYS A 50 -0.92 -3.01 -18.50
CA LYS A 50 0.04 -3.99 -17.98
C LYS A 50 -0.66 -5.02 -17.10
N GLU A 51 -0.19 -6.25 -17.18
CA GLU A 51 -0.60 -7.37 -16.32
C GLU A 51 0.58 -7.75 -15.42
N TYR A 52 0.29 -8.00 -14.15
CA TYR A 52 1.23 -8.44 -13.13
C TYR A 52 0.72 -9.71 -12.50
N ARG A 53 1.54 -10.75 -12.53
CA ARG A 53 1.18 -12.07 -12.01
C ARG A 53 1.73 -12.25 -10.61
N THR A 54 0.90 -12.79 -9.72
CA THR A 54 1.29 -13.03 -8.33
C THR A 54 0.80 -14.38 -7.85
N LYS A 55 1.37 -14.86 -6.73
CA LYS A 55 0.87 -16.06 -6.05
C LYS A 55 -0.56 -15.88 -5.53
N MET A 56 -0.97 -14.64 -5.26
CA MET A 56 -2.28 -14.30 -4.72
C MET A 56 -3.33 -14.00 -5.79
N GLY A 57 -2.94 -13.88 -7.06
CA GLY A 57 -3.82 -13.54 -8.18
C GLY A 57 -3.13 -12.60 -9.16
N ASP A 58 -3.74 -12.38 -10.31
CA ASP A 58 -3.19 -11.51 -11.33
C ASP A 58 -3.93 -10.18 -11.35
N VAL A 59 -3.17 -9.08 -11.41
CA VAL A 59 -3.73 -7.73 -11.54
C VAL A 59 -3.44 -7.20 -12.93
N LYS A 60 -4.45 -6.64 -13.58
CA LYS A 60 -4.32 -5.94 -14.86
C LYS A 60 -4.76 -4.50 -14.68
N ILE A 61 -3.91 -3.57 -15.08
CA ILE A 61 -4.15 -2.12 -14.99
C ILE A 61 -4.22 -1.59 -16.42
N ARG A 62 -5.25 -0.80 -16.73
CA ARG A 62 -5.36 -0.03 -17.98
C ARG A 62 -5.61 1.42 -17.66
N PHE A 63 -4.81 2.29 -18.24
CA PHE A 63 -4.97 3.73 -18.19
C PHE A 63 -5.07 4.28 -19.61
N ARG A 64 -6.11 5.06 -19.93
CA ARG A 64 -6.34 5.58 -21.29
C ARG A 64 -6.67 7.07 -21.30
N ASN A 65 -6.19 7.77 -22.32
CA ASN A 65 -6.57 9.15 -22.62
C ASN A 65 -7.78 9.13 -23.57
N LEU A 66 -8.89 9.74 -23.18
CA LEU A 66 -10.13 9.77 -23.96
C LEU A 66 -10.23 11.06 -24.78
N ALA A 67 -10.28 10.96 -26.11
CA ALA A 67 -10.29 12.12 -27.02
C ALA A 67 -11.50 13.06 -26.82
N ASN A 68 -12.68 12.45 -26.66
CA ASN A 68 -13.97 13.15 -26.71
C ASN A 68 -14.62 13.27 -25.33
N SER A 69 -13.87 13.12 -24.24
CA SER A 69 -14.38 13.31 -22.89
C SER A 69 -14.14 14.72 -22.37
N LYS A 70 -14.93 15.11 -21.36
CA LYS A 70 -14.73 16.34 -20.60
C LYS A 70 -13.36 16.31 -19.91
N GLU A 71 -12.76 17.47 -19.67
CA GLU A 71 -11.42 17.54 -19.03
C GLU A 71 -11.37 16.86 -17.67
N ASN A 72 -12.43 16.94 -16.86
CA ASN A 72 -12.53 16.26 -15.57
C ASN A 72 -12.67 14.72 -15.66
N LYS A 73 -12.86 14.18 -16.87
CA LYS A 73 -12.90 12.75 -17.18
C LYS A 73 -11.96 12.40 -18.33
N ARG A 74 -10.86 13.15 -18.48
CA ARG A 74 -9.91 13.01 -19.59
C ARG A 74 -9.26 11.64 -19.60
N TYR A 75 -8.91 11.14 -18.42
CA TYR A 75 -8.27 9.84 -18.27
C TYR A 75 -9.22 8.84 -17.62
N HIS A 76 -9.06 7.58 -17.99
CA HIS A 76 -9.86 6.47 -17.47
C HIS A 76 -8.96 5.34 -16.99
N LEU A 77 -9.10 5.00 -15.72
CA LEU A 77 -8.40 3.93 -15.04
C LEU A 77 -9.36 2.75 -14.87
N ILE A 78 -8.95 1.58 -15.35
CA ILE A 78 -9.66 0.33 -15.10
C ILE A 78 -8.69 -0.68 -14.52
N ILE A 79 -9.12 -1.37 -13.49
CA ILE A 79 -8.33 -2.40 -12.82
C ILE A 79 -9.14 -3.68 -12.77
N TRP A 80 -8.49 -4.76 -13.18
CA TRP A 80 -9.05 -6.11 -13.08
C TRP A 80 -8.19 -6.97 -12.18
N TRP A 81 -8.86 -7.89 -11.50
CA TRP A 81 -8.27 -8.93 -10.69
C TRP A 81 -8.69 -10.30 -11.20
N ARG A 82 -7.76 -11.25 -11.23
CA ARG A 82 -8.03 -12.67 -11.49
C ARG A 82 -7.55 -13.48 -10.30
N ASP A 83 -8.49 -14.16 -9.62
CA ASP A 83 -8.15 -15.03 -8.50
C ASP A 83 -7.31 -16.24 -8.98
N PRO A 84 -6.38 -16.76 -8.16
CA PRO A 84 -5.57 -17.93 -8.50
C PRO A 84 -6.43 -19.12 -8.91
N GLY A 85 -6.04 -19.81 -9.97
CA GLY A 85 -6.76 -20.98 -10.49
C GLY A 85 -8.03 -20.66 -11.28
N THR A 86 -8.45 -19.40 -11.33
CA THR A 86 -9.56 -18.96 -12.18
C THR A 86 -9.05 -18.53 -13.56
N LYS A 87 -9.93 -18.55 -14.57
CA LYS A 87 -9.59 -18.09 -15.93
C LYS A 87 -10.05 -16.65 -16.20
N GLU A 88 -10.95 -16.14 -15.38
CA GLU A 88 -11.68 -14.90 -15.65
C GLU A 88 -11.15 -13.73 -14.82
N TYR A 89 -11.14 -12.55 -15.46
CA TYR A 89 -10.83 -11.29 -14.80
C TYR A 89 -12.11 -10.61 -14.34
N THR A 90 -12.18 -10.30 -13.05
CA THR A 90 -13.23 -9.44 -12.48
C THR A 90 -12.73 -8.00 -12.47
N ARG A 91 -13.57 -7.06 -12.91
CA ARG A 91 -13.25 -5.63 -12.81
C ARG A 91 -13.45 -5.18 -11.36
N VAL A 92 -12.39 -4.66 -10.74
CA VAL A 92 -12.36 -4.27 -9.32
C VAL A 92 -12.26 -2.75 -9.13
N ALA A 93 -11.91 -2.00 -10.18
CA ALA A 93 -12.07 -0.56 -10.21
C ALA A 93 -12.34 -0.06 -11.64
N ASP A 94 -13.14 1.01 -11.72
CA ASP A 94 -13.50 1.72 -12.96
C ASP A 94 -13.69 3.20 -12.59
N GLY A 95 -12.72 4.03 -12.95
CA GLY A 95 -12.64 5.40 -12.47
C GLY A 95 -12.11 6.36 -13.52
N TYR A 96 -12.36 7.64 -13.30
CA TYR A 96 -11.92 8.72 -14.17
C TYR A 96 -10.99 9.66 -13.42
N SER A 97 -10.06 10.25 -14.14
CA SER A 97 -9.16 11.27 -13.61
C SER A 97 -9.17 12.50 -14.54
N PRO A 98 -9.02 13.70 -13.97
CA PRO A 98 -8.99 14.92 -14.75
C PRO A 98 -7.75 14.99 -15.63
N LYS A 99 -7.74 15.92 -16.59
CA LYS A 99 -6.53 16.27 -17.30
C LYS A 99 -5.52 16.86 -16.29
N ASN A 100 -4.34 16.29 -16.21
CA ASN A 100 -3.22 16.81 -15.43
C ASN A 100 -2.16 17.36 -16.40
N THR A 101 -1.74 18.62 -16.20
CA THR A 101 -0.70 19.28 -17.00
C THR A 101 0.64 18.54 -16.95
N PHE A 102 0.94 17.89 -15.83
CA PHE A 102 2.17 17.14 -15.60
C PHE A 102 2.03 15.64 -15.89
N GLY A 103 0.84 15.21 -16.32
CA GLY A 103 0.55 13.81 -16.62
C GLY A 103 0.34 12.94 -15.37
N TYR A 104 0.40 11.63 -15.59
CA TYR A 104 0.22 10.59 -14.58
C TYR A 104 1.38 9.61 -14.65
N ALA A 105 1.88 9.16 -13.51
CA ALA A 105 2.88 8.10 -13.44
C ALA A 105 2.38 6.94 -12.57
N PHE A 106 2.84 5.73 -12.88
CA PHE A 106 2.54 4.53 -12.10
C PHE A 106 3.83 3.86 -11.66
N LYS A 107 3.90 3.53 -10.37
CA LYS A 107 4.89 2.60 -9.83
C LYS A 107 4.17 1.38 -9.29
N VAL A 108 4.77 0.21 -9.47
CA VAL A 108 4.19 -1.04 -8.96
C VAL A 108 5.20 -1.70 -8.03
N PHE A 109 4.71 -2.04 -6.85
CA PHE A 109 5.47 -2.66 -5.77
C PHE A 109 4.91 -4.06 -5.52
N ARG A 110 5.80 -4.99 -5.20
CA ARG A 110 5.43 -6.35 -4.81
C ARG A 110 6.06 -6.68 -3.48
N ASP A 111 5.27 -7.17 -2.54
CA ASP A 111 5.78 -7.82 -1.33
C ASP A 111 6.34 -9.18 -1.74
N ASN A 112 7.65 -9.38 -1.58
CA ASN A 112 8.34 -10.62 -1.96
C ASN A 112 7.89 -11.83 -1.14
N LYS A 113 7.42 -11.62 0.09
CA LYS A 113 7.00 -12.72 0.97
C LYS A 113 5.61 -13.21 0.56
N THR A 114 4.63 -12.30 0.56
CA THR A 114 3.23 -12.66 0.33
C THR A 114 2.85 -12.68 -1.14
N GLY A 115 3.60 -11.98 -1.99
CA GLY A 115 3.26 -11.78 -3.39
C GLY A 115 2.21 -10.69 -3.62
N ARG A 116 1.75 -9.99 -2.57
CA ARG A 116 0.81 -8.86 -2.72
C ARG A 116 1.40 -7.81 -3.67
N VAL A 117 0.55 -7.26 -4.53
CA VAL A 117 0.91 -6.18 -5.44
C VAL A 117 0.18 -4.91 -5.05
N TYR A 118 0.95 -3.84 -4.99
CA TYR A 118 0.50 -2.49 -4.74
C TYR A 118 0.90 -1.63 -5.92
N PHE A 119 0.11 -0.62 -6.23
CA PHE A 119 0.42 0.32 -7.28
C PHE A 119 0.20 1.75 -6.78
N ALA A 120 1.24 2.57 -6.92
CA ALA A 120 1.16 3.99 -6.66
C ALA A 120 0.79 4.70 -7.96
N MET A 121 -0.24 5.52 -7.91
CA MET A 121 -0.56 6.49 -8.95
C MET A 121 -0.10 7.87 -8.47
N ASP A 122 0.81 8.46 -9.23
CA ASP A 122 1.30 9.81 -9.00
C ASP A 122 0.64 10.76 -10.01
N ALA A 123 0.04 11.81 -9.46
CA ALA A 123 -0.55 12.92 -10.18
C ALA A 123 -0.07 14.23 -9.53
N HIS A 124 1.16 14.62 -9.85
CA HIS A 124 1.84 15.88 -9.49
C HIS A 124 1.20 16.67 -8.33
N GLY A 125 1.67 16.40 -7.12
CA GLY A 125 1.17 16.98 -5.87
C GLY A 125 0.29 16.04 -5.06
N ARG A 126 -0.13 14.90 -5.65
CA ARG A 126 -0.79 13.81 -4.92
C ARG A 126 -0.30 12.46 -5.41
N LEU A 127 0.03 11.60 -4.45
CA LEU A 127 0.35 10.21 -4.68
C LEU A 127 -0.62 9.34 -3.89
N VAL A 128 -1.17 8.34 -4.55
CA VAL A 128 -2.08 7.38 -3.91
C VAL A 128 -1.59 5.96 -4.15
N LEU A 129 -1.42 5.19 -3.07
CA LEU A 129 -1.07 3.76 -3.11
C LEU A 129 -2.34 2.93 -2.96
N TYR A 130 -2.58 2.07 -3.93
CA TYR A 130 -3.68 1.12 -3.92
C TYR A 130 -3.15 -0.31 -3.87
N GLY A 131 -3.99 -1.24 -3.42
CA GLY A 131 -3.74 -2.68 -3.50
C GLY A 131 -5.05 -3.45 -3.45
N TYR A 132 -5.04 -4.70 -3.94
CA TYR A 132 -6.23 -5.55 -3.82
C TYR A 132 -6.22 -6.27 -2.47
N ASP A 133 -7.26 -6.07 -1.67
CA ASP A 133 -7.48 -6.86 -0.46
C ASP A 133 -8.20 -8.16 -0.84
N THR A 134 -7.48 -9.28 -0.69
CA THR A 134 -8.02 -10.61 -0.99
C THR A 134 -9.06 -11.09 0.01
N PHE A 135 -9.09 -10.54 1.22
CA PHE A 135 -10.09 -10.87 2.24
C PHE A 135 -11.38 -10.11 1.98
N ALA A 136 -11.30 -8.79 1.85
CA ALA A 136 -12.47 -7.95 1.53
C ALA A 136 -12.91 -8.03 0.06
N LYS A 137 -12.11 -8.68 -0.80
CA LYS A 137 -12.35 -8.85 -2.24
C LYS A 137 -12.57 -7.55 -3.00
N LYS A 138 -11.92 -6.46 -2.56
CA LYS A 138 -12.02 -5.14 -3.15
C LYS A 138 -10.65 -4.48 -3.34
N LEU A 139 -10.62 -3.48 -4.22
CA LEU A 139 -9.48 -2.59 -4.30
C LEU A 139 -9.54 -1.61 -3.12
N GLU A 140 -8.44 -1.52 -2.38
CA GLU A 140 -8.28 -0.61 -1.25
C GLU A 140 -7.27 0.48 -1.58
N MET A 141 -7.51 1.67 -1.04
CA MET A 141 -6.57 2.77 -0.99
C MET A 141 -5.87 2.74 0.37
N TYR A 142 -4.59 2.39 0.37
CA TYR A 142 -3.82 2.22 1.61
C TYR A 142 -3.09 3.49 2.04
N VAL A 143 -2.65 4.29 1.07
CA VAL A 143 -1.89 5.53 1.34
C VAL A 143 -2.42 6.61 0.41
N ASP A 144 -2.67 7.78 0.97
CA ASP A 144 -2.89 9.01 0.22
C ASP A 144 -1.95 10.06 0.77
N SER A 145 -1.10 10.64 -0.07
CA SER A 145 -0.08 11.58 0.37
C SER A 145 -0.66 12.82 1.03
N ILE A 146 -1.92 13.18 0.76
CA ILE A 146 -2.57 14.34 1.39
C ILE A 146 -2.78 14.15 2.90
N ASN A 147 -2.75 12.90 3.38
CA ASN A 147 -2.94 12.56 4.78
C ASN A 147 -1.64 12.66 5.59
N TYR A 148 -0.52 13.02 4.94
CA TYR A 148 0.78 13.15 5.57
C TYR A 148 1.19 14.60 5.54
N TRP A 149 1.66 15.11 6.68
CA TRP A 149 2.15 16.47 6.74
C TRP A 149 3.46 16.59 5.95
N SER A 150 3.59 17.65 5.16
CA SER A 150 4.86 17.98 4.53
C SER A 150 4.86 19.45 4.11
N PRO A 151 5.96 20.19 4.36
CA PRO A 151 6.15 21.52 3.80
C PRO A 151 6.55 21.46 2.31
N LEU A 152 6.87 20.27 1.78
CA LEU A 152 7.33 20.04 0.42
C LEU A 152 6.22 19.44 -0.45
N PRO A 153 6.06 19.89 -1.71
CA PRO A 153 4.85 19.63 -2.48
C PRO A 153 4.87 18.35 -3.33
N LEU A 154 6.02 17.70 -3.52
CA LEU A 154 6.14 16.59 -4.50
C LEU A 154 6.26 15.24 -3.79
N PRO A 155 5.14 14.52 -3.56
CA PRO A 155 5.20 13.18 -3.01
C PRO A 155 5.73 12.18 -4.02
N SER A 156 6.50 11.21 -3.55
CA SER A 156 6.99 10.07 -4.31
C SER A 156 7.03 8.82 -3.43
N MET A 157 6.84 7.66 -4.03
CA MET A 157 6.92 6.36 -3.35
C MET A 157 8.20 5.66 -3.78
N LEU A 158 8.95 5.14 -2.81
CA LEU A 158 10.23 4.46 -2.99
C LEU A 158 10.28 3.16 -2.17
N VAL A 159 11.19 2.27 -2.51
CA VAL A 159 11.56 1.12 -1.67
C VAL A 159 12.83 1.46 -0.92
N ARG A 160 12.81 1.32 0.40
CA ARG A 160 13.96 1.54 1.27
C ARG A 160 14.94 0.35 1.22
N PRO A 161 16.21 0.54 1.61
CA PRO A 161 17.18 -0.55 1.71
C PRO A 161 16.78 -1.69 2.66
N ASP A 162 15.97 -1.38 3.68
CA ASP A 162 15.42 -2.35 4.64
C ASP A 162 14.24 -3.16 4.06
N GLY A 163 13.77 -2.80 2.86
CA GLY A 163 12.66 -3.45 2.17
C GLY A 163 11.30 -2.80 2.41
N ASP A 164 11.17 -1.82 3.31
CA ASP A 164 9.90 -1.12 3.49
C ASP A 164 9.62 -0.11 2.38
N LEU A 165 8.37 0.36 2.30
CA LEU A 165 8.04 1.49 1.44
C LEU A 165 8.40 2.81 2.15
N GLU A 166 8.76 3.81 1.36
CA GLU A 166 8.95 5.18 1.82
C GLU A 166 8.05 6.10 1.00
N LEU A 167 7.21 6.86 1.70
CA LEU A 167 6.58 8.05 1.15
C LEU A 167 7.51 9.23 1.43
N ARG A 168 8.02 9.84 0.36
CA ARG A 168 8.98 10.94 0.42
C ARG A 168 8.39 12.16 -0.26
N PHE A 169 8.53 13.32 0.35
CA PHE A 169 8.18 14.60 -0.23
C PHE A 169 9.45 15.40 -0.55
N ASP A 170 9.53 15.92 -1.77
CA ASP A 170 10.64 16.72 -2.28
C ASP A 170 10.18 18.08 -2.81
N ASP A 171 11.13 18.98 -3.03
CA ASP A 171 10.95 20.20 -3.82
C ASP A 171 12.08 20.34 -4.84
N VAL A 172 11.77 20.20 -6.12
CA VAL A 172 12.76 20.35 -7.20
C VAL A 172 13.31 21.78 -7.33
N LYS A 173 12.63 22.78 -6.75
CA LYS A 173 13.01 24.20 -6.85
C LYS A 173 13.85 24.66 -5.68
N ARG A 174 13.89 23.92 -4.57
CA ARG A 174 14.61 24.30 -3.35
C ARG A 174 15.46 23.12 -2.89
N ALA A 175 16.72 23.40 -2.56
CA ALA A 175 17.55 22.43 -1.85
C ALA A 175 17.09 22.35 -0.38
N ALA A 176 15.96 21.68 -0.15
CA ALA A 176 15.43 21.37 1.16
C ALA A 176 15.61 19.88 1.44
N GLU A 177 15.83 19.52 2.71
CA GLU A 177 15.83 18.12 3.10
C GLU A 177 14.43 17.52 2.91
N PRO A 178 14.31 16.32 2.32
CA PRO A 178 13.02 15.72 2.06
C PRO A 178 12.30 15.34 3.34
N THR A 179 10.97 15.52 3.36
CA THR A 179 10.12 14.94 4.41
C THR A 179 9.84 13.48 4.07
N ARG A 180 10.27 12.55 4.93
CA ARG A 180 10.18 11.10 4.70
C ARG A 180 9.32 10.40 5.75
N TYR A 181 8.51 9.46 5.28
CA TYR A 181 7.71 8.55 6.08
C TYR A 181 8.04 7.11 5.69
N ARG A 182 8.45 6.30 6.67
CA ARG A 182 8.54 4.85 6.50
C ARG A 182 7.14 4.26 6.58
N LEU A 183 6.80 3.41 5.63
CA LEU A 183 5.53 2.69 5.56
C LEU A 183 5.84 1.19 5.68
N PHE A 184 5.41 0.59 6.78
CA PHE A 184 5.60 -0.83 7.06
C PHE A 184 4.26 -1.54 7.10
N TRP A 185 4.24 -2.78 6.64
CA TRP A 185 3.01 -3.55 6.60
C TRP A 185 2.70 -4.17 7.97
N ASP A 186 1.52 -3.86 8.52
CA ASP A 186 0.97 -4.50 9.70
C ASP A 186 0.04 -5.65 9.26
N ALA A 187 0.55 -6.88 9.37
CA ALA A 187 -0.21 -8.08 9.02
C ALA A 187 -1.41 -8.33 9.95
N GLY A 188 -1.36 -7.87 11.21
CA GLY A 188 -2.45 -8.02 12.16
C GLY A 188 -3.64 -7.11 11.84
N ARG A 189 -3.38 -5.97 11.21
CA ARG A 189 -4.40 -4.99 10.79
C ARG A 189 -4.74 -5.05 9.29
N ASN A 190 -3.99 -5.82 8.50
CA ASN A 190 -4.08 -5.82 7.03
C ASN A 190 -3.95 -4.40 6.45
N TRP A 191 -3.05 -3.60 7.03
CA TRP A 191 -2.91 -2.18 6.73
C TRP A 191 -1.45 -1.72 6.81
N PHE A 192 -1.15 -0.51 6.36
CA PHE A 192 0.16 0.11 6.56
C PHE A 192 0.18 0.93 7.86
N GLY A 193 1.15 0.63 8.73
CA GLY A 193 1.59 1.57 9.74
C GLY A 193 2.61 2.54 9.15
N TYR A 194 2.83 3.67 9.81
CA TYR A 194 3.85 4.62 9.39
C TYR A 194 4.72 5.13 10.55
N GLN A 195 5.91 5.60 10.20
CA GLN A 195 6.85 6.27 11.09
C GLN A 195 7.42 7.52 10.40
N ASP A 196 7.31 8.68 11.05
CA ASP A 196 7.99 9.91 10.60
C ASP A 196 9.50 9.77 10.80
N LEU A 197 10.28 10.00 9.74
CA LEU A 197 11.74 9.86 9.75
C LEU A 197 12.48 11.20 9.87
N ASN A 198 11.75 12.31 9.97
CA ASN A 198 12.31 13.66 10.01
C ASN A 198 12.34 14.21 11.45
N VAL A 199 11.71 13.51 12.40
CA VAL A 199 11.90 13.79 13.82
C VAL A 199 13.31 13.34 14.19
N PRO A 200 14.21 14.25 14.62
CA PRO A 200 15.52 13.84 15.11
C PRO A 200 15.34 12.90 16.30
N VAL A 201 15.93 11.70 16.20
CA VAL A 201 16.16 10.86 17.38
C VAL A 201 17.12 11.66 18.25
N TYR A 202 16.65 12.21 19.37
CA TYR A 202 17.52 12.83 20.37
C TYR A 202 18.41 11.75 20.98
N HIS A 203 19.57 11.51 20.36
CA HIS A 203 20.69 10.86 20.99
C HIS A 203 21.48 11.97 21.68
N ASP A 204 21.14 12.21 22.95
CA ASP A 204 22.04 12.62 24.04
C ASP A 204 21.20 13.15 25.21
N VAL A 205 20.75 12.22 26.06
CA VAL A 205 20.47 12.54 27.46
C VAL A 205 21.40 11.66 28.27
N PRO A 206 22.33 12.23 29.06
CA PRO A 206 23.10 11.48 30.04
C PRO A 206 22.15 10.69 30.92
N THR A 207 22.44 9.40 31.12
CA THR A 207 21.65 8.47 31.92
C THR A 207 21.53 8.93 33.37
N THR A 208 20.45 9.65 33.67
CA THR A 208 19.81 9.62 34.98
C THR A 208 18.35 9.28 34.78
N TYR A 209 18.02 8.07 35.20
CA TYR A 209 16.70 7.43 35.21
C TYR A 209 15.52 8.40 35.38
N ASP A 210 14.64 8.45 34.38
CA ASP A 210 13.20 8.26 34.59
C ASP A 210 12.59 7.60 33.33
N ASN A 211 12.05 6.40 33.51
CA ASN A 211 11.40 5.62 32.46
C ASN A 211 9.96 6.10 32.32
N THR A 212 9.73 7.20 31.63
CA THR A 212 8.37 7.58 31.20
C THR A 212 8.36 8.18 29.80
N VAL A 213 7.79 7.37 28.89
CA VAL A 213 7.15 7.75 27.62
C VAL A 213 8.07 8.25 26.52
N TYR A 214 8.68 7.31 25.81
CA TYR A 214 8.93 7.51 24.37
C TYR A 214 7.58 7.49 23.66
N ASP A 215 7.22 8.58 23.00
CA ASP A 215 6.12 8.58 22.04
C ASP A 215 6.59 7.90 20.75
N THR A 216 6.61 6.57 20.77
CA THR A 216 6.72 5.72 19.59
C THR A 216 5.35 5.51 18.96
N SER A 217 4.47 6.52 18.94
CA SER A 217 3.11 6.35 18.42
C SER A 217 3.17 5.85 16.98
N VAL A 218 2.94 4.54 16.86
CA VAL A 218 2.55 3.89 15.64
C VAL A 218 1.17 4.44 15.34
N HIS A 219 1.15 5.48 14.53
CA HIS A 219 -0.09 6.02 14.01
C HIS A 219 -0.55 5.13 12.87
N GLU A 220 -1.85 4.80 12.88
CA GLU A 220 -2.47 4.27 11.67
C GLU A 220 -2.39 5.33 10.59
N ALA A 221 -2.04 4.93 9.37
CA ALA A 221 -2.18 5.83 8.23
C ALA A 221 -3.63 6.36 8.23
N PRO A 222 -3.85 7.70 8.18
CA PRO A 222 -5.17 8.26 8.40
C PRO A 222 -6.19 7.66 7.43
N THR A 223 -7.28 7.12 7.99
CA THR A 223 -8.41 6.57 7.25
C THR A 223 -9.33 7.70 6.79
N ILE A 224 -9.82 7.62 5.55
CA ILE A 224 -10.90 8.50 5.10
C ILE A 224 -12.21 7.95 5.66
N TYR A 225 -12.87 8.71 6.53
CA TYR A 225 -14.32 8.62 6.64
C TYR A 225 -14.89 9.13 5.32
N GLU A 226 -15.58 8.27 4.58
CA GLU A 226 -16.37 8.68 3.42
C GLU A 226 -17.38 9.75 3.87
N GLY A 227 -17.03 11.01 3.62
CA GLY A 227 -17.97 12.11 3.61
C GLY A 227 -18.79 12.00 2.35
N VAL A 228 -20.05 11.63 2.54
CA VAL A 228 -21.16 11.83 1.61
C VAL A 228 -21.09 13.25 1.05
N ASP A 229 -21.04 13.36 -0.28
CA ASP A 229 -21.89 14.23 -1.11
C ASP A 229 -21.71 13.92 -2.61
#